data_AF-A0A2P2JNQ3-F1
#
_entry.id   AF-A0A2P2JNQ3-F1
#
_cell.length_a   1.000
_cell.length_b   1.000
_cell.length_c   1.000
_cell.angle_alpha   90.00
_cell.angle_beta   90.00
_cell.angle_gamma   90.00
#
_symmetry.space_group_name_H-M   'P 1'
#
loop_
_entity.id
_entity.type
_entity.pdbx_description
1 polymer ?
#
loop_
_entity_poly.entity_id
_entity_poly.type
_entity_poly.pdbx_seq_one_letter_code
_entity_poly.pdbx_strand_id
1 'polypeptide(L)'
;MASLILFPAVYVVGTRGRSSTDFLLAGGRRSVSQAARKTQKLSYVRSALDSLETKVSDMSVNAPKGLFPPEPEHYRGPKLKVAIIGAGLAGMSTAVELLDQGHEVDIYESRSFIGGKVGSFVDKRGNHIEMGLHVFFGCYNNLFRLMKKVGADKNLLVKDHTHTFVNKGGEIGELDFRFPIGAPLHGIRAFLSTSQLKTYDKARNAVALALSPVVRAVVDPDGAMRDIRNLDGISFSDWFLSKGGTRASIQRMWDPVAYALGFIDCDNISARCMLTIFSLFATKTEASLLRMLKGSPDVYLSGPISKYITEKGGRYCKI
;
A
#
# COMPACT_ATOMS: atom_id res chain seq x y z
N MET A 1 31.18 -4.35 -3.04
CA MET A 1 31.34 -4.31 -1.58
C MET A 1 29.97 -4.20 -0.94
N ALA A 2 29.44 -5.30 -0.40
CA ALA A 2 28.15 -5.33 0.27
C ALA A 2 28.42 -5.28 1.78
N SER A 3 27.99 -4.21 2.46
CA SER A 3 28.10 -4.11 3.91
C SER A 3 26.81 -4.66 4.51
N LEU A 4 26.87 -5.87 5.07
CA LEU A 4 25.81 -6.42 5.92
C LEU A 4 25.83 -5.70 7.26
N ILE A 5 24.71 -5.11 7.67
CA ILE A 5 24.48 -4.70 9.06
C ILE A 5 23.64 -5.80 9.71
N LEU A 6 24.29 -6.65 10.51
CA LEU A 6 23.62 -7.58 11.42
C LEU A 6 23.16 -6.81 12.68
N PHE A 7 21.89 -6.92 13.04
CA PHE A 7 21.41 -6.58 14.38
C PHE A 7 21.32 -7.85 15.24
N PRO A 8 21.82 -7.86 16.49
CA PRO A 8 21.69 -9.01 17.37
C PRO A 8 20.27 -9.12 17.92
N ALA A 9 19.70 -10.33 17.86
CA ALA A 9 18.42 -10.66 18.47
C ALA A 9 18.60 -10.85 19.98
N VAL A 10 17.96 -9.99 20.79
CA VAL A 10 17.82 -10.21 22.24
C VAL A 10 16.53 -10.97 22.48
N TYR A 11 16.64 -12.25 22.83
CA TYR A 11 15.52 -13.08 23.28
C TYR A 11 15.23 -12.78 24.76
N VAL A 12 13.99 -12.43 25.08
CA VAL A 12 13.49 -12.42 26.47
C VAL A 12 12.66 -13.69 26.68
N VAL A 13 13.18 -14.60 27.50
CA VAL A 13 12.50 -15.83 27.96
C VAL A 13 11.75 -15.50 29.25
N GLY A 14 10.41 -15.56 29.21
CA GLY A 14 9.57 -15.46 30.41
C GLY A 14 9.22 -16.84 30.95
N THR A 15 9.68 -17.17 32.17
CA THR A 15 9.35 -18.40 32.88
C THR A 15 8.12 -18.26 33.79
N ARG A 16 7.15 -19.15 33.58
CA ARG A 16 6.15 -19.80 34.47
C ARG A 16 5.56 -19.08 35.70
N GLY A 17 4.22 -19.22 35.83
CA GLY A 17 3.52 -19.29 37.12
C GLY A 17 2.09 -19.82 36.96
N ARG A 18 1.86 -21.07 37.39
CA ARG A 18 0.54 -21.73 37.46
C ARG A 18 0.01 -21.50 38.88
N SER A 19 -1.18 -20.93 39.04
CA SER A 19 -1.91 -20.93 40.31
C SER A 19 -3.40 -21.04 40.03
N SER A 20 -3.98 -22.10 40.56
CA SER A 20 -5.40 -22.43 40.57
C SER A 20 -5.97 -21.92 41.89
N THR A 21 -7.07 -21.17 41.88
CA THR A 21 -8.08 -21.18 42.95
C THR A 21 -9.36 -20.53 42.46
N ASP A 22 -10.46 -21.22 42.74
CA ASP A 22 -11.85 -20.88 42.47
C ASP A 22 -12.29 -19.53 43.06
N PHE A 23 -13.13 -18.79 42.34
CA PHE A 23 -14.09 -17.88 42.97
C PHE A 23 -15.36 -17.73 42.11
N LEU A 24 -16.41 -18.41 42.60
CA LEU A 24 -17.83 -18.04 42.63
C LEU A 24 -18.44 -17.23 41.47
N LEU A 25 -19.37 -17.91 40.79
CA LEU A 25 -20.42 -17.35 39.94
C LEU A 25 -21.27 -16.33 40.71
N ALA A 26 -21.15 -15.05 40.33
CA ALA A 26 -22.15 -14.03 40.61
C ALA A 26 -22.57 -13.37 39.30
N GLY A 27 -23.85 -13.50 38.97
CA GLY A 27 -24.46 -12.95 37.77
C GLY A 27 -24.36 -11.43 37.73
N GLY A 28 -23.67 -10.91 36.70
CA GLY A 28 -23.59 -9.49 36.38
C GLY A 28 -24.03 -9.25 34.95
N ARG A 29 -25.08 -8.45 34.78
CA ARG A 29 -25.65 -8.00 33.49
C ARG A 29 -24.55 -7.59 32.51
N ARG A 30 -24.38 -8.35 31.42
CA ARG A 30 -23.56 -7.91 30.27
C ARG A 30 -24.21 -6.67 29.66
N SER A 31 -23.53 -5.53 29.79
CA SER A 31 -23.90 -4.27 29.15
C SER A 31 -24.03 -4.45 27.64
N VAL A 32 -25.22 -4.13 27.12
CA VAL A 32 -25.61 -4.13 25.69
C VAL A 32 -24.65 -3.29 24.82
N SER A 33 -23.83 -2.42 25.42
CA SER A 33 -22.88 -1.54 24.73
C SER A 33 -21.66 -2.25 24.10
N GLN A 34 -21.17 -3.35 24.70
CA GLN A 34 -20.02 -4.10 24.14
C GLN A 34 -20.43 -4.98 22.95
N ALA A 35 -21.64 -5.53 22.98
CA ALA A 35 -22.20 -6.28 21.86
C ALA A 35 -22.42 -5.34 20.66
N ALA A 36 -23.04 -4.17 20.87
CA ALA A 36 -23.27 -3.17 19.82
C ALA A 36 -21.97 -2.71 19.14
N ARG A 37 -20.90 -2.42 19.91
CA ARG A 37 -19.57 -2.06 19.34
C ARG A 37 -18.94 -3.19 18.53
N LYS A 38 -19.10 -4.45 18.95
CA LYS A 38 -18.60 -5.61 18.20
C LYS A 38 -19.38 -5.81 16.90
N THR A 39 -20.70 -5.66 16.94
CA THR A 39 -21.58 -5.81 15.76
C THR A 39 -21.35 -4.69 14.74
N GLN A 40 -21.10 -3.44 15.19
CA GLN A 40 -20.74 -2.31 14.32
C GLN A 40 -19.36 -2.48 13.67
N LYS A 41 -18.38 -3.02 14.42
CA LYS A 41 -17.04 -3.31 13.90
C LYS A 41 -17.07 -4.44 12.87
N LEU A 42 -17.92 -5.45 13.08
CA LEU A 42 -18.12 -6.55 12.12
C LEU A 42 -18.89 -6.12 10.85
N SER A 43 -19.86 -5.21 10.95
CA SER A 43 -20.62 -4.75 9.78
C SER A 43 -19.80 -3.85 8.85
N TYR A 44 -18.94 -2.99 9.40
CA TYR A 44 -18.03 -2.15 8.60
C TYR A 44 -16.96 -2.98 7.87
N VAL A 45 -16.39 -3.99 8.53
CA VAL A 45 -15.39 -4.89 7.94
C VAL A 45 -15.99 -5.77 6.83
N ARG A 46 -17.25 -6.21 6.97
CA ARG A 46 -17.95 -6.95 5.90
C ARG A 46 -18.22 -6.09 4.67
N SER A 47 -18.65 -4.83 4.84
CA SER A 47 -18.88 -3.95 3.67
C SER A 47 -17.58 -3.62 2.94
N ALA A 48 -16.44 -3.57 3.64
CA ALA A 48 -15.13 -3.34 3.03
C ALA A 48 -14.62 -4.54 2.20
N LEU A 49 -15.03 -5.78 2.52
CA LEU A 49 -14.66 -6.98 1.74
C LEU A 49 -15.50 -7.14 0.47
N ASP A 50 -16.82 -6.90 0.53
CA ASP A 50 -17.68 -6.82 -0.68
C ASP A 50 -17.25 -5.66 -1.60
N SER A 51 -16.53 -4.68 -1.05
CA SER A 51 -16.19 -3.47 -1.78
C SER A 51 -15.08 -3.60 -2.81
N LEU A 52 -14.25 -4.65 -2.79
CA LEU A 52 -13.24 -4.81 -3.85
C LEU A 52 -13.91 -5.11 -5.19
N GLU A 53 -14.96 -5.93 -5.23
CA GLU A 53 -15.71 -6.22 -6.46
C GLU A 53 -16.38 -4.96 -7.02
N THR A 54 -17.05 -4.17 -6.17
CA THR A 54 -17.72 -2.93 -6.58
C THR A 54 -16.73 -1.83 -6.96
N LYS A 55 -15.61 -1.67 -6.23
CA LYS A 55 -14.64 -0.57 -6.42
C LYS A 55 -13.62 -0.84 -7.51
N VAL A 56 -13.22 -2.09 -7.75
CA VAL A 56 -12.39 -2.46 -8.91
C VAL A 56 -13.20 -2.33 -10.20
N SER A 57 -14.49 -2.70 -10.17
CA SER A 57 -15.39 -2.51 -11.31
C SER A 57 -15.69 -1.04 -11.60
N ASP A 58 -15.74 -0.18 -10.58
CA ASP A 58 -15.90 1.27 -10.76
C ASP A 58 -14.67 1.90 -11.45
N MET A 59 -13.48 1.32 -11.26
CA MET A 59 -12.22 1.85 -11.81
C MET A 59 -11.99 1.52 -13.30
N SER A 60 -12.68 0.53 -13.87
CA SER A 60 -12.69 0.33 -15.33
C SER A 60 -13.53 1.39 -16.06
N VAL A 61 -14.34 2.16 -15.33
CA VAL A 61 -15.32 3.11 -15.90
C VAL A 61 -15.05 4.56 -15.47
N ASN A 62 -14.68 4.79 -14.21
CA ASN A 62 -14.57 6.10 -13.56
C ASN A 62 -13.14 6.44 -13.10
N ALA A 63 -12.14 5.92 -13.81
CA ALA A 63 -10.76 6.32 -13.66
C ALA A 63 -10.56 7.73 -14.26
N PRO A 64 -9.98 8.71 -13.53
CA PRO A 64 -9.47 9.93 -14.16
C PRO A 64 -8.62 9.58 -15.39
N LYS A 65 -8.98 10.12 -16.56
CA LYS A 65 -8.19 9.94 -17.80
C LYS A 65 -6.75 10.38 -17.53
N GLY A 66 -5.77 9.67 -18.09
CA GLY A 66 -4.33 9.99 -17.96
C GLY A 66 -3.61 9.40 -16.73
N LEU A 67 -4.32 8.99 -15.68
CA LEU A 67 -3.73 8.34 -14.50
C LEU A 67 -3.58 6.81 -14.68
N PHE A 68 -4.26 6.25 -15.69
CA PHE A 68 -4.30 4.83 -15.98
C PHE A 68 -4.02 4.60 -17.47
N PRO A 69 -3.11 3.69 -17.83
CA PRO A 69 -2.98 3.27 -19.22
C PRO A 69 -4.28 2.57 -19.64
N PRO A 70 -4.76 2.79 -20.88
CA PRO A 70 -5.84 1.99 -21.42
C PRO A 70 -5.45 0.50 -21.43
N GLU A 71 -6.45 -0.39 -21.49
CA GLU A 71 -6.18 -1.79 -21.80
C GLU A 71 -5.34 -1.87 -23.09
N PRO A 72 -4.30 -2.73 -23.13
CA PRO A 72 -3.48 -2.88 -24.32
C PRO A 72 -4.36 -3.24 -25.51
N GLU A 73 -4.12 -2.59 -26.66
CA GLU A 73 -4.78 -3.01 -27.90
C GLU A 73 -4.38 -4.45 -28.24
N HIS A 74 -5.34 -5.22 -28.76
CA HIS A 74 -5.08 -6.59 -29.18
C HIS A 74 -4.08 -6.61 -30.33
N TYR A 75 -2.93 -7.25 -30.13
CA TYR A 75 -1.91 -7.40 -31.15
C TYR A 75 -2.43 -8.26 -32.31
N ARG A 76 -2.41 -7.71 -33.53
CA ARG A 76 -2.93 -8.38 -34.75
C ARG A 76 -1.84 -9.04 -35.61
N GLY A 77 -0.59 -9.01 -35.16
CA GLY A 77 0.53 -9.62 -35.89
C GLY A 77 0.66 -11.13 -35.65
N PRO A 78 1.72 -11.75 -36.18
CA PRO A 78 1.95 -13.19 -36.00
C PRO A 78 2.30 -13.55 -34.55
N LYS A 79 1.96 -14.77 -34.14
CA LYS A 79 2.31 -15.31 -32.82
C LYS A 79 3.82 -15.16 -32.54
N LEU A 80 4.16 -14.53 -31.43
CA LEU A 80 5.54 -14.32 -31.00
C LEU A 80 5.99 -15.36 -29.97
N LYS A 81 7.31 -15.60 -29.94
CA LYS A 81 8.00 -16.30 -28.84
C LYS A 81 8.78 -15.27 -28.04
N VAL A 82 8.48 -15.12 -26.76
CA VAL A 82 8.99 -14.04 -25.91
C VAL A 82 9.75 -14.62 -24.72
N ALA A 83 11.00 -14.21 -24.56
CA ALA A 83 11.80 -14.47 -23.38
C ALA A 83 11.71 -13.29 -22.41
N ILE A 84 11.32 -13.54 -21.16
CA ILE A 84 11.24 -12.55 -20.09
C ILE A 84 12.31 -12.87 -19.06
N ILE A 85 13.20 -11.91 -18.77
CA ILE A 85 14.23 -12.07 -17.74
C ILE A 85 13.76 -11.44 -16.43
N GLY A 86 13.48 -12.29 -15.44
CA GLY A 86 13.06 -11.93 -14.07
C GLY A 86 11.59 -12.27 -13.78
N ALA A 87 11.36 -13.12 -12.79
CA ALA A 87 10.03 -13.52 -12.32
C ALA A 87 9.49 -12.61 -11.20
N GLY A 88 9.75 -11.30 -11.29
CA GLY A 88 9.12 -10.29 -10.43
C GLY A 88 7.71 -9.95 -10.90
N LEU A 89 6.97 -9.11 -10.13
CA LEU A 89 5.62 -8.67 -10.52
C LEU A 89 5.55 -8.08 -11.94
N ALA A 90 6.56 -7.32 -12.35
CA ALA A 90 6.62 -6.77 -13.71
C ALA A 90 6.66 -7.88 -14.78
N GLY A 91 7.63 -8.79 -14.68
CA GLY A 91 7.79 -9.89 -15.64
C GLY A 91 6.58 -10.84 -15.66
N MET A 92 6.04 -11.18 -14.49
CA MET A 92 4.85 -12.01 -14.38
C MET A 92 3.60 -11.31 -14.94
N SER A 93 3.42 -10.00 -14.69
CA SER A 93 2.31 -9.23 -15.28
C SER A 93 2.42 -9.16 -16.80
N THR A 94 3.63 -8.99 -17.34
CA THR A 94 3.88 -9.03 -18.79
C THR A 94 3.56 -10.40 -19.37
N ALA A 95 3.97 -11.49 -18.70
CA ALA A 95 3.67 -12.84 -19.13
C ALA A 95 2.18 -13.11 -19.21
N VAL A 96 1.41 -12.70 -18.20
CA VAL A 96 -0.06 -12.84 -18.19
C VAL A 96 -0.69 -12.17 -19.41
N GLU A 97 -0.28 -10.95 -19.73
CA GLU A 97 -0.83 -10.20 -20.87
C GLU A 97 -0.46 -10.86 -22.22
N LEU A 98 0.81 -11.24 -22.40
CA LEU A 98 1.27 -11.89 -23.64
C LEU A 98 0.61 -13.26 -23.86
N LEU A 99 0.43 -14.05 -22.80
CA LEU A 99 -0.22 -15.36 -22.87
C LEU A 99 -1.71 -15.22 -23.19
N ASP A 100 -2.40 -14.20 -22.65
CA ASP A 100 -3.79 -13.91 -22.99
C ASP A 100 -3.96 -13.50 -24.46
N GLN A 101 -2.94 -12.89 -25.05
CA GLN A 101 -2.90 -12.59 -26.48
C GLN A 101 -2.43 -13.78 -27.35
N GLY A 102 -2.20 -14.95 -26.74
CA GLY A 102 -1.87 -16.19 -27.44
C GLY A 102 -0.41 -16.35 -27.82
N HIS A 103 0.50 -15.56 -27.26
CA HIS A 103 1.95 -15.70 -27.49
C HIS A 103 2.56 -16.85 -26.69
N GLU A 104 3.76 -17.29 -27.10
CA GLU A 104 4.59 -18.21 -26.32
C GLU A 104 5.52 -17.41 -25.40
N VAL A 105 5.54 -17.77 -24.11
CA VAL A 105 6.30 -17.02 -23.10
C VAL A 105 7.16 -17.97 -22.26
N ASP A 106 8.46 -17.67 -22.22
CA ASP A 106 9.43 -18.28 -21.32
C ASP A 106 9.94 -17.23 -20.33
N ILE A 107 9.82 -17.50 -19.03
CA ILE A 107 10.24 -16.61 -17.94
C ILE A 107 11.49 -17.19 -17.29
N TYR A 108 12.59 -16.46 -17.31
CA TYR A 108 13.86 -16.88 -16.74
C TYR A 108 14.09 -16.20 -15.39
N GLU A 109 14.30 -16.96 -14.33
CA GLU A 109 14.59 -16.44 -12.98
C GLU A 109 15.91 -17.04 -12.45
N SER A 110 16.73 -16.15 -11.89
CA SER A 110 18.03 -16.49 -11.29
C SER A 110 17.90 -17.14 -9.91
N ARG A 111 16.88 -16.75 -9.14
CA ARG A 111 16.67 -17.22 -7.77
C ARG A 111 15.90 -18.54 -7.75
N SER A 112 15.97 -19.24 -6.62
CA SER A 112 15.17 -20.44 -6.37
C SER A 112 13.70 -20.17 -6.03
N PHE A 113 13.29 -18.90 -5.99
CA PHE A 113 11.94 -18.45 -5.68
C PHE A 113 11.58 -17.26 -6.57
N ILE A 114 10.29 -17.05 -6.78
CA ILE A 114 9.74 -16.00 -7.65
C ILE A 114 9.25 -14.78 -6.84
N GLY A 115 8.80 -13.74 -7.53
CA GLY A 115 8.22 -12.52 -6.95
C GLY A 115 9.21 -11.34 -6.86
N GLY A 116 10.51 -11.55 -7.08
CA GLY A 116 11.49 -10.47 -7.07
C GLY A 116 11.50 -9.71 -5.73
N LYS A 117 11.28 -8.39 -5.75
CA LYS A 117 11.22 -7.56 -4.53
C LYS A 117 10.03 -7.88 -3.62
N VAL A 118 8.94 -8.41 -4.18
CA VAL A 118 7.79 -8.90 -3.40
C VAL A 118 7.87 -10.39 -3.10
N GLY A 119 9.01 -11.03 -3.40
CA GLY A 119 9.19 -12.46 -3.20
C GLY A 119 9.18 -12.85 -1.73
N SER A 120 8.84 -14.10 -1.49
CA SER A 120 9.01 -14.76 -0.20
C SER A 120 9.36 -16.22 -0.41
N PHE A 121 9.94 -16.87 0.58
CA PHE A 121 10.23 -18.30 0.55
C PHE A 121 10.03 -18.92 1.94
N VAL A 122 9.87 -20.24 1.99
CA VAL A 122 9.79 -20.98 3.25
C VAL A 122 11.18 -21.46 3.62
N ASP A 123 11.65 -21.13 4.82
CA ASP A 123 12.93 -21.61 5.34
C ASP A 123 12.87 -23.10 5.75
N LYS A 124 14.02 -23.68 6.10
CA LYS A 124 14.10 -25.10 6.52
C LYS A 124 13.28 -25.44 7.76
N ARG A 125 12.83 -24.43 8.52
CA ARG A 125 12.05 -24.57 9.76
C ARG A 125 10.56 -24.34 9.52
N GLY A 126 10.13 -24.10 8.28
CA GLY A 126 8.75 -23.83 7.92
C GLY A 126 8.32 -22.37 8.12
N ASN A 127 9.25 -21.44 8.37
CA ASN A 127 8.92 -20.02 8.48
C ASN A 127 8.87 -19.37 7.10
N HIS A 128 7.87 -18.53 6.87
CA HIS A 128 7.83 -17.67 5.69
C HIS A 128 8.76 -16.48 5.88
N ILE A 129 9.74 -16.33 4.99
CA ILE A 129 10.68 -15.21 4.94
C ILE A 129 10.29 -14.32 3.76
N GLU A 130 9.92 -13.08 4.06
CA GLU A 130 9.55 -12.07 3.05
C GLU A 130 10.72 -11.13 2.76
N MET A 131 10.87 -10.73 1.50
CA MET A 131 11.92 -9.78 1.10
C MET A 131 11.70 -8.37 1.66
N GLY A 132 10.48 -8.03 2.08
CA GLY A 132 10.12 -6.74 2.65
C GLY A 132 8.66 -6.71 3.09
N LEU A 133 8.30 -5.73 3.92
CA LEU A 133 6.93 -5.48 4.31
C LEU A 133 6.18 -4.77 3.18
N HIS A 134 5.13 -5.38 2.65
CA HIS A 134 4.36 -4.83 1.54
C HIS A 134 2.97 -4.37 1.99
N VAL A 135 2.63 -3.13 1.62
CA VAL A 135 1.34 -2.51 1.90
C VAL A 135 0.65 -2.18 0.57
N PHE A 136 -0.63 -2.49 0.48
CA PHE A 136 -1.43 -2.36 -0.74
C PHE A 136 -2.44 -1.22 -0.57
N PHE A 137 -2.25 -0.15 -1.34
CA PHE A 137 -3.11 1.03 -1.31
C PHE A 137 -4.32 0.88 -2.24
N GLY A 138 -5.41 1.58 -1.93
CA GLY A 138 -6.64 1.56 -2.74
C GLY A 138 -6.47 2.10 -4.16
N CYS A 139 -5.40 2.85 -4.44
CA CYS A 139 -5.09 3.39 -5.77
C CYS A 139 -4.35 2.40 -6.69
N TYR A 140 -4.05 1.17 -6.25
CA TYR A 140 -3.28 0.18 -7.02
C TYR A 140 -4.12 -0.60 -8.05
N ASN A 141 -4.79 0.11 -8.95
CA ASN A 141 -5.79 -0.47 -9.85
C ASN A 141 -5.24 -1.56 -10.79
N ASN A 142 -4.07 -1.36 -11.40
CA ASN A 142 -3.45 -2.36 -12.28
C ASN A 142 -3.17 -3.68 -11.53
N LEU A 143 -2.72 -3.57 -10.28
CA LEU A 143 -2.46 -4.72 -9.44
C LEU A 143 -3.76 -5.42 -9.03
N PHE A 144 -4.81 -4.68 -8.66
CA PHE A 144 -6.10 -5.29 -8.33
C PHE A 144 -6.77 -5.94 -9.53
N ARG A 145 -6.61 -5.37 -10.73
CA ARG A 145 -7.04 -5.99 -11.99
C ARG A 145 -6.33 -7.32 -12.23
N LEU A 146 -5.00 -7.35 -12.08
CA LEU A 146 -4.21 -8.58 -12.18
C LEU A 146 -4.65 -9.60 -11.13
N MET A 147 -4.77 -9.18 -9.86
CA MET A 147 -5.19 -10.06 -8.76
C MET A 147 -6.58 -10.66 -9.03
N LYS A 148 -7.54 -9.86 -9.51
CA LYS A 148 -8.87 -10.36 -9.89
C LYS A 148 -8.79 -11.36 -11.04
N LYS A 149 -8.00 -11.07 -12.08
CA LYS A 149 -7.81 -11.95 -13.24
C LYS A 149 -7.28 -13.33 -12.84
N VAL A 150 -6.39 -13.40 -11.86
CA VAL A 150 -5.78 -14.66 -11.38
C VAL A 150 -6.49 -15.26 -10.16
N GLY A 151 -7.64 -14.72 -9.75
CA GLY A 151 -8.43 -15.21 -8.61
C GLY A 151 -7.80 -14.97 -7.22
N ALA A 152 -6.98 -13.93 -7.09
CA ALA A 152 -6.28 -13.53 -5.87
C ALA A 152 -6.90 -12.30 -5.16
N ASP A 153 -8.01 -11.76 -5.65
CA ASP A 153 -8.67 -10.56 -5.12
C ASP A 153 -9.08 -10.69 -3.63
N LYS A 154 -9.44 -11.90 -3.18
CA LYS A 154 -9.82 -12.19 -1.79
C LYS A 154 -8.63 -12.42 -0.85
N ASN A 155 -7.40 -12.15 -1.29
CA ASN A 155 -6.19 -12.36 -0.50
C ASN A 155 -5.77 -11.12 0.31
N LEU A 156 -6.44 -9.99 0.13
CA LEU A 156 -6.14 -8.73 0.81
C LEU A 156 -7.02 -8.55 2.06
N LEU A 157 -6.37 -8.29 3.19
CA LEU A 157 -6.98 -7.96 4.47
C LEU A 157 -6.99 -6.44 4.65
N VAL A 158 -8.19 -5.86 4.67
CA VAL A 158 -8.40 -4.43 4.91
C VAL A 158 -8.05 -4.07 6.36
N LYS A 159 -7.38 -2.94 6.55
CA LYS A 159 -7.09 -2.34 7.86
C LYS A 159 -7.97 -1.12 8.11
N ASP A 160 -8.02 -0.68 9.37
CA ASP A 160 -8.69 0.57 9.72
C ASP A 160 -8.04 1.74 8.95
N HIS A 161 -8.85 2.72 8.54
CA HIS A 161 -8.39 3.86 7.74
C HIS A 161 -7.69 4.92 8.59
N THR A 162 -6.62 4.52 9.24
CA THR A 162 -5.82 5.33 10.17
C THR A 162 -4.35 5.16 9.88
N HIS A 163 -3.59 6.25 9.92
CA HIS A 163 -2.14 6.21 9.85
C HIS A 163 -1.57 6.56 11.21
N THR A 164 -0.89 5.59 11.83
CA THR A 164 -0.43 5.65 13.21
C THR A 164 1.08 5.87 13.26
N PHE A 165 1.51 6.84 14.07
CA PHE A 165 2.90 7.19 14.31
C PHE A 165 3.27 6.83 15.74
N VAL A 166 4.38 6.12 15.93
CA VAL A 166 4.92 5.82 17.26
C VAL A 166 6.07 6.77 17.54
N ASN A 167 5.88 7.67 18.50
CA ASN A 167 6.87 8.66 18.89
C ASN A 167 7.76 8.14 20.02
N LYS A 168 8.85 8.86 20.32
CA LYS A 168 9.72 8.56 21.47
C LYS A 168 8.88 8.50 22.75
N GLY A 169 9.16 7.51 23.60
CA GLY A 169 8.37 7.25 24.81
C GLY A 169 7.09 6.44 24.57
N GLY A 170 6.83 6.00 23.34
CA GLY A 170 5.64 5.19 23.00
C GLY A 170 4.37 6.00 22.78
N GLU A 171 4.47 7.33 22.75
CA GLU A 171 3.32 8.20 22.47
C GLU A 171 2.81 8.00 21.04
N ILE A 172 1.51 7.75 20.92
CA ILE A 172 0.86 7.49 19.64
C ILE A 172 0.29 8.79 19.07
N GLY A 173 0.72 9.14 17.86
CA GLY A 173 0.09 10.18 17.04
C GLY A 173 -0.65 9.56 15.86
N GLU A 174 -1.71 10.22 15.37
CA GLU A 174 -2.56 9.65 14.31
C GLU A 174 -2.98 10.68 13.26
N LEU A 175 -3.14 10.18 12.03
CA LEU A 175 -3.99 10.78 10.99
C LEU A 175 -5.20 9.86 10.81
N ASP A 176 -6.37 10.32 11.25
CA ASP A 176 -7.61 9.56 11.19
C ASP A 176 -8.46 9.98 9.98
N PHE A 177 -8.59 9.08 9.01
CA PHE A 177 -9.35 9.30 7.78
C PHE A 177 -10.76 8.70 7.83
N ARG A 178 -11.20 8.15 8.97
CA ARG A 178 -12.52 7.50 9.15
C ARG A 178 -13.69 8.50 9.23
N PHE A 179 -13.58 9.63 8.58
CA PHE A 179 -14.63 10.65 8.55
C PHE A 179 -15.72 10.24 7.54
N PRO A 180 -17.02 10.36 7.87
CA PRO A 180 -18.11 9.91 7.00
C PRO A 180 -18.18 10.64 5.64
N ILE A 181 -17.57 11.81 5.54
CA ILE A 181 -17.50 12.58 4.30
C ILE A 181 -16.20 12.23 3.58
N GLY A 182 -16.29 11.74 2.35
CA GLY A 182 -15.16 11.21 1.58
C GLY A 182 -14.10 12.24 1.16
N ALA A 183 -13.25 11.86 0.20
CA ALA A 183 -12.23 12.75 -0.36
C ALA A 183 -12.84 14.00 -1.02
N PRO A 184 -12.23 15.18 -0.86
CA PRO A 184 -11.00 15.49 -0.10
C PRO A 184 -11.26 15.82 1.40
N LEU A 185 -12.52 15.89 1.85
CA LEU A 185 -12.91 16.43 3.15
C LEU A 185 -12.42 15.60 4.35
N HIS A 186 -12.40 14.27 4.25
CA HIS A 186 -11.78 13.41 5.28
C HIS A 186 -10.27 13.68 5.47
N GLY A 187 -9.54 13.97 4.39
CA GLY A 187 -8.10 14.24 4.44
C GLY A 187 -7.83 15.59 5.09
N ILE A 188 -8.59 16.63 4.70
CA ILE A 188 -8.53 17.95 5.34
C ILE A 188 -8.79 17.82 6.84
N ARG A 189 -9.84 17.09 7.24
CA ARG A 189 -10.13 16.85 8.65
C ARG A 189 -8.97 16.13 9.35
N ALA A 190 -8.43 15.05 8.75
CA ALA A 190 -7.34 14.28 9.33
C ALA A 190 -6.11 15.16 9.63
N PHE A 191 -5.72 16.03 8.69
CA PHE A 191 -4.58 16.94 8.87
C PHE A 191 -4.86 18.07 9.86
N LEU A 192 -6.11 18.55 9.98
CA LEU A 192 -6.49 19.56 10.97
C LEU A 192 -6.61 18.99 12.38
N SER A 193 -7.09 17.76 12.53
CA SER A 193 -7.30 17.09 13.82
C SER A 193 -6.12 16.24 14.28
N THR A 194 -5.04 16.14 13.50
CA THR A 194 -3.91 15.24 13.83
C THR A 194 -3.30 15.56 15.19
N SER A 195 -3.02 14.52 15.98
CA SER A 195 -2.23 14.61 17.21
C SER A 195 -0.72 14.60 16.95
N GLN A 196 -0.29 14.33 15.70
CA GLN A 196 1.13 14.16 15.38
C GLN A 196 1.92 15.48 15.37
N LEU A 197 1.23 16.60 15.09
CA LEU A 197 1.81 17.94 14.99
C LEU A 197 1.27 18.89 16.05
N LYS A 198 2.15 19.78 16.56
CA LYS A 198 1.75 20.91 17.40
C LYS A 198 0.98 21.94 16.59
N THR A 199 0.20 22.80 17.24
CA THR A 199 -0.71 23.75 16.58
C THR A 199 -0.03 24.63 15.52
N TYR A 200 1.15 25.17 15.82
CA TYR A 200 1.91 25.98 14.86
C TYR A 200 2.30 25.19 13.61
N ASP A 201 2.91 24.02 13.80
CA ASP A 201 3.31 23.12 12.72
C ASP A 201 2.11 22.64 11.89
N LYS A 202 0.97 22.44 12.55
CA LYS A 202 -0.29 22.05 11.90
C LYS A 202 -0.79 23.15 10.95
N ALA A 203 -0.75 24.40 11.39
CA ALA A 203 -1.13 25.55 10.56
C ALA A 203 -0.18 25.73 9.36
N ARG A 204 1.13 25.64 9.59
CA ARG A 204 2.15 25.75 8.53
C ARG A 204 2.08 24.60 7.54
N ASN A 205 1.81 23.39 8.02
CA ASN A 205 1.55 22.22 7.18
C ASN A 205 0.31 22.42 6.30
N ALA A 206 -0.78 22.95 6.86
CA ALA A 206 -1.99 23.24 6.10
C ALA A 206 -1.72 24.28 4.98
N VAL A 207 -0.93 25.33 5.26
CA VAL A 207 -0.53 26.32 4.25
C VAL A 207 0.27 25.65 3.12
N ALA A 208 1.28 24.84 3.47
CA ALA A 208 2.10 24.16 2.47
C ALA A 208 1.28 23.21 1.57
N LEU A 209 0.35 22.45 2.16
CA LEU A 209 -0.57 21.58 1.42
C LEU A 209 -1.57 22.37 0.57
N ALA A 210 -2.09 23.50 1.07
CA ALA A 210 -3.00 24.36 0.32
C ALA A 210 -2.32 25.01 -0.91
N LEU A 211 -1.03 25.30 -0.82
CA LEU A 211 -0.22 25.83 -1.92
C LEU A 211 0.36 24.74 -2.84
N SER A 212 0.01 23.47 -2.59
CA SER A 212 0.54 22.36 -3.38
C SER A 212 -0.27 22.11 -4.66
N PRO A 213 0.36 21.56 -5.70
CA PRO A 213 -0.36 21.09 -6.90
C PRO A 213 -1.45 20.05 -6.62
N VAL A 214 -1.44 19.42 -5.43
CA VAL A 214 -2.46 18.46 -5.00
C VAL A 214 -3.84 19.11 -4.93
N VAL A 215 -3.94 20.39 -4.59
CA VAL A 215 -5.23 21.11 -4.60
C VAL A 215 -5.79 21.21 -6.01
N ARG A 216 -4.93 21.47 -7.00
CA ARG A 216 -5.31 21.45 -8.41
C ARG A 216 -5.81 20.08 -8.84
N ALA A 217 -5.28 18.99 -8.27
CA ALA A 217 -5.68 17.63 -8.63
C ALA A 217 -7.16 17.31 -8.37
N VAL A 218 -7.83 18.09 -7.52
CA VAL A 218 -9.28 17.97 -7.27
C VAL A 218 -10.11 18.42 -8.48
N VAL A 219 -9.61 19.36 -9.28
CA VAL A 219 -10.34 19.97 -10.42
C VAL A 219 -9.71 19.62 -11.76
N ASP A 220 -8.38 19.59 -11.83
CA ASP A 220 -7.58 19.31 -13.03
C ASP A 220 -6.44 18.33 -12.68
N PRO A 221 -6.73 17.02 -12.58
CA PRO A 221 -5.72 15.99 -12.28
C PRO A 221 -4.54 15.98 -13.25
N ASP A 222 -4.78 16.17 -14.55
CA ASP A 222 -3.75 16.14 -15.58
C ASP A 222 -2.83 17.36 -15.50
N GLY A 223 -3.39 18.55 -15.25
CA GLY A 223 -2.63 19.76 -14.95
C GLY A 223 -1.80 19.62 -13.69
N ALA A 224 -2.39 19.10 -12.61
CA ALA A 224 -1.65 18.83 -11.37
C ALA A 224 -0.47 17.87 -11.60
N MET A 225 -0.68 16.79 -12.35
CA MET A 225 0.39 15.84 -12.67
C MET A 225 1.49 16.45 -13.54
N ARG A 226 1.16 17.38 -14.46
CA ARG A 226 2.17 18.15 -15.21
C ARG A 226 3.01 19.02 -14.27
N ASP A 227 2.37 19.75 -13.37
CA ASP A 227 3.07 20.60 -12.39
C ASP A 227 3.96 19.76 -11.47
N ILE A 228 3.47 18.61 -10.99
CA ILE A 228 4.21 17.69 -10.12
C ILE A 228 5.43 17.10 -10.83
N ARG A 229 5.34 16.78 -12.12
CA ARG A 229 6.48 16.27 -12.90
C ARG A 229 7.61 17.29 -13.00
N ASN A 230 7.31 18.58 -12.99
CA ASN A 230 8.32 19.64 -13.00
C ASN A 230 9.08 19.79 -11.67
N LEU A 231 8.64 19.09 -10.61
CA LEU A 231 9.27 19.13 -9.28
C LEU A 231 10.21 17.93 -9.04
N ASP A 232 10.61 17.22 -10.08
CA ASP A 232 11.45 16.01 -9.92
C ASP A 232 12.90 16.32 -9.51
N GLY A 233 13.38 17.52 -9.86
CA GLY A 233 14.74 17.98 -9.56
C GLY A 233 14.91 18.66 -8.20
N ILE A 234 13.87 18.70 -7.35
CA ILE A 234 13.94 19.32 -6.02
C ILE A 234 13.58 18.31 -4.94
N SER A 235 14.21 18.42 -3.77
CA SER A 235 13.85 17.59 -2.62
C SER A 235 12.46 17.95 -2.10
N PHE A 236 11.78 16.99 -1.46
CA PHE A 236 10.51 17.27 -0.82
C PHE A 236 10.65 18.31 0.29
N SER A 237 11.75 18.27 1.04
CA SER A 237 12.07 19.27 2.06
C SER A 237 12.16 20.68 1.49
N ASP A 238 12.95 20.90 0.43
CA ASP A 238 13.13 22.23 -0.17
C ASP A 238 11.81 22.76 -0.70
N TRP A 239 11.05 21.90 -1.38
CA TRP A 239 9.70 22.22 -1.83
C TRP A 239 8.80 22.63 -0.65
N PHE A 240 8.72 21.78 0.38
CA PHE A 240 7.79 21.97 1.50
C PHE A 240 8.11 23.23 2.30
N LEU A 241 9.39 23.49 2.56
CA LEU A 241 9.84 24.71 3.24
C LEU A 241 9.60 25.96 2.40
N SER A 242 9.80 25.90 1.08
CA SER A 242 9.51 27.03 0.18
C SER A 242 8.03 27.44 0.19
N LYS A 243 7.12 26.51 0.54
CA LYS A 243 5.68 26.75 0.72
C LYS A 243 5.29 27.10 2.16
N GLY A 244 6.28 27.32 3.01
CA GLY A 244 6.09 27.73 4.40
C GLY A 244 5.94 26.58 5.39
N GLY A 245 6.14 25.34 4.97
CA GLY A 245 6.23 24.20 5.89
C GLY A 245 7.36 24.36 6.91
N THR A 246 7.34 23.55 7.97
CA THR A 246 8.37 23.59 9.03
C THR A 246 9.23 22.34 9.02
N ARG A 247 10.48 22.48 9.49
CA ARG A 247 11.37 21.33 9.73
C ARG A 247 10.80 20.34 10.76
N ALA A 248 10.05 20.84 11.75
CA ALA A 248 9.39 19.98 12.73
C ALA A 248 8.28 19.12 12.08
N SER A 249 7.50 19.66 11.15
CA SER A 249 6.55 18.87 10.35
C SER A 249 7.25 17.82 9.51
N ILE A 250 8.39 18.16 8.90
CA ILE A 250 9.20 17.21 8.14
C ILE A 250 9.61 16.04 9.03
N GLN A 251 10.30 16.31 10.12
CA GLN A 251 10.84 15.27 11.02
C GLN A 251 9.75 14.41 11.67
N ARG A 252 8.64 15.02 12.10
CA ARG A 252 7.60 14.31 12.85
C ARG A 252 6.63 13.56 11.94
N MET A 253 6.40 14.02 10.72
CA MET A 253 5.32 13.48 9.88
C MET A 253 5.83 13.06 8.51
N TRP A 254 6.55 13.92 7.79
CA TRP A 254 6.91 13.63 6.41
C TRP A 254 8.08 12.67 6.24
N ASP A 255 9.10 12.71 7.11
CA ASP A 255 10.21 11.76 7.09
C ASP A 255 9.73 10.31 7.32
N PRO A 256 8.89 10.00 8.33
CA PRO A 256 8.28 8.68 8.45
C PRO A 256 7.55 8.23 7.17
N VAL A 257 6.84 9.14 6.49
CA VAL A 257 6.15 8.84 5.24
C VAL A 257 7.14 8.62 4.09
N ALA A 258 8.18 9.44 3.97
CA ALA A 258 9.23 9.29 2.96
C ALA A 258 9.99 7.98 3.13
N TYR A 259 10.33 7.59 4.36
CA TYR A 259 10.93 6.29 4.66
C TYR A 259 10.03 5.12 4.26
N ALA A 260 8.72 5.22 4.51
CA ALA A 260 7.77 4.18 4.11
C ALA A 260 7.64 4.03 2.58
N LEU A 261 7.91 5.09 1.81
CA LEU A 261 7.74 5.12 0.36
C LEU A 261 9.03 4.83 -0.41
N GLY A 262 10.14 5.46 0.00
CA GLY A 262 11.41 5.44 -0.73
C GLY A 262 12.60 4.97 0.09
N PHE A 263 12.42 4.64 1.38
CA PHE A 263 13.50 4.27 2.31
C PHE A 263 14.57 5.37 2.49
N ILE A 264 14.23 6.62 2.17
CA ILE A 264 15.07 7.81 2.29
C ILE A 264 14.26 8.96 2.88
N ASP A 265 14.95 9.93 3.49
CA ASP A 265 14.33 11.09 4.14
C ASP A 265 13.82 12.15 3.13
N CYS A 266 13.17 13.20 3.66
CA CYS A 266 12.63 14.27 2.84
C CYS A 266 13.68 15.17 2.19
N ASP A 267 14.91 15.21 2.72
CA ASP A 267 16.02 15.99 2.15
C ASP A 267 16.56 15.31 0.88
N ASN A 268 16.41 13.98 0.76
CA ASN A 268 16.91 13.19 -0.35
C ASN A 268 15.82 12.69 -1.31
N ILE A 269 14.55 12.61 -0.89
CA ILE A 269 13.46 12.18 -1.77
C ILE A 269 12.98 13.32 -2.68
N SER A 270 12.73 13.01 -3.95
CA SER A 270 12.14 13.94 -4.92
C SER A 270 10.74 14.41 -4.48
N ALA A 271 10.47 15.71 -4.59
CA ALA A 271 9.15 16.27 -4.29
C ALA A 271 8.06 15.65 -5.19
N ARG A 272 8.40 15.33 -6.44
CA ARG A 272 7.51 14.63 -7.38
C ARG A 272 7.01 13.31 -6.79
N CYS A 273 7.90 12.52 -6.18
CA CYS A 273 7.56 11.20 -5.64
C CYS A 273 6.45 11.31 -4.58
N MET A 274 6.67 12.18 -3.59
CA MET A 274 5.73 12.43 -2.49
C MET A 274 4.41 13.04 -3.00
N LEU A 275 4.47 14.09 -3.82
CA LEU A 275 3.28 14.81 -4.28
C LEU A 275 2.41 14.00 -5.24
N THR A 276 3.00 13.08 -6.01
CA THR A 276 2.23 12.15 -6.85
C THR A 276 1.31 11.30 -5.97
N ILE A 277 1.85 10.72 -4.89
CA ILE A 277 1.09 9.86 -3.98
C ILE A 277 -0.02 10.65 -3.28
N PHE A 278 0.28 11.87 -2.82
CA PHE A 278 -0.75 12.71 -2.20
C PHE A 278 -1.84 13.15 -3.17
N SER A 279 -1.51 13.32 -4.46
CA SER A 279 -2.52 13.57 -5.50
C SER A 279 -3.42 12.35 -5.72
N LEU A 280 -2.88 11.14 -5.66
CA LEU A 280 -3.67 9.92 -5.67
C LEU A 280 -4.58 9.81 -4.43
N PHE A 281 -4.10 10.23 -3.26
CA PHE A 281 -4.89 10.20 -2.02
C PHE A 281 -5.98 11.27 -1.99
N ALA A 282 -5.73 12.45 -2.58
CA ALA A 282 -6.71 13.54 -2.62
C ALA A 282 -7.88 13.26 -3.60
N THR A 283 -7.67 12.39 -4.58
CA THR A 283 -8.65 12.16 -5.67
C THR A 283 -9.67 11.05 -5.36
N LYS A 284 -9.40 10.13 -4.42
CA LYS A 284 -10.37 9.09 -4.02
C LYS A 284 -10.33 8.77 -2.53
N THR A 285 -11.50 8.65 -1.91
CA THR A 285 -11.67 8.36 -0.47
C THR A 285 -10.92 7.10 -0.03
N GLU A 286 -10.90 6.07 -0.87
CA GLU A 286 -10.30 4.77 -0.55
C GLU A 286 -8.80 4.70 -0.86
N ALA A 287 -8.24 5.70 -1.53
CA ALA A 287 -6.90 5.61 -2.09
C ALA A 287 -5.82 5.41 -1.01
N SER A 288 -5.99 6.03 0.16
CA SER A 288 -5.09 5.89 1.31
C SER A 288 -5.47 4.76 2.27
N LEU A 289 -6.45 3.93 1.94
CA LEU A 289 -6.85 2.76 2.74
C LEU A 289 -5.81 1.64 2.60
N LEU A 290 -5.31 1.17 3.74
CA LEU A 290 -4.26 0.16 3.80
C LEU A 290 -4.84 -1.25 3.75
N ARG A 291 -4.20 -2.11 2.94
CA ARG A 291 -4.44 -3.55 2.91
C ARG A 291 -3.13 -4.29 3.08
N MET A 292 -3.20 -5.46 3.72
CA MET A 292 -2.10 -6.41 3.86
C MET A 292 -2.47 -7.72 3.19
N LEU A 293 -1.52 -8.48 2.66
CA LEU A 293 -1.80 -9.86 2.26
C LEU A 293 -2.16 -10.71 3.50
N LYS A 294 -3.02 -11.70 3.32
CA LYS A 294 -3.42 -12.62 4.40
C LYS A 294 -2.32 -13.60 4.83
N GLY A 295 -1.17 -13.57 4.17
CA GLY A 295 0.05 -14.30 4.49
C GLY A 295 1.11 -14.03 3.43
N SER A 296 2.07 -14.95 3.29
CA SER A 296 3.23 -14.73 2.43
C SER A 296 2.87 -14.43 0.96
N PRO A 297 3.56 -13.48 0.30
CA PRO A 297 3.38 -13.18 -1.12
C PRO A 297 3.53 -14.37 -2.06
N ASP A 298 4.40 -15.33 -1.76
CA ASP A 298 4.58 -16.55 -2.56
C ASP A 298 3.27 -17.34 -2.68
N VAL A 299 2.52 -17.47 -1.58
CA VAL A 299 1.25 -18.22 -1.58
C VAL A 299 0.08 -17.38 -2.07
N TYR A 300 0.04 -16.09 -1.71
CA TYR A 300 -1.17 -15.27 -1.84
C TYR A 300 -1.12 -14.18 -2.92
N LEU A 301 0.03 -14.01 -3.59
CA LEU A 301 0.18 -13.07 -4.69
C LEU A 301 0.86 -13.73 -5.89
N SER A 302 2.12 -14.13 -5.74
CA SER A 302 2.95 -14.72 -6.81
C SER A 302 2.44 -16.10 -7.22
N GLY A 303 1.97 -16.92 -6.27
CA GLY A 303 1.47 -18.26 -6.50
C GLY A 303 0.28 -18.31 -7.46
N PRO A 304 -0.81 -17.56 -7.22
CA PRO A 304 -1.93 -17.45 -8.15
C PRO A 304 -1.52 -16.98 -9.55
N ILE A 305 -0.60 -15.99 -9.63
CA ILE A 305 -0.10 -15.48 -10.92
C ILE A 305 0.71 -16.57 -11.65
N SER A 306 1.59 -17.26 -10.94
CA SER A 306 2.41 -18.36 -11.48
C SER A 306 1.56 -19.52 -11.97
N LYS A 307 0.54 -19.90 -11.19
CA LYS A 307 -0.44 -20.91 -11.59
C LYS A 307 -1.14 -20.51 -12.88
N TYR A 308 -1.64 -19.27 -12.97
CA TYR A 308 -2.30 -18.76 -14.18
C TYR A 308 -1.39 -18.82 -15.41
N ILE A 309 -0.15 -18.36 -15.27
CA ILE A 309 0.86 -18.40 -16.35
C ILE A 309 1.09 -19.85 -16.83
N THR A 310 1.23 -20.79 -15.90
CA THR A 310 1.49 -22.20 -16.21
C THR A 310 0.29 -22.87 -16.89
N GLU A 311 -0.92 -22.58 -16.43
CA GLU A 311 -2.18 -23.07 -17.04
C GLU A 311 -2.37 -22.54 -18.47
N LYS A 312 -1.85 -21.35 -18.77
CA LYS A 312 -1.84 -20.76 -20.12
C LYS A 312 -0.68 -21.25 -21.00
N GLY A 313 0.16 -22.16 -20.50
CA GLY A 313 1.28 -22.75 -21.24
C GLY A 313 2.58 -21.95 -21.20
N GLY A 314 2.66 -20.90 -20.36
CA GLY A 314 3.93 -20.23 -20.07
C GLY A 314 4.85 -21.11 -19.23
N ARG A 315 6.17 -20.97 -19.42
CA ARG A 315 7.17 -21.80 -18.71
C ARG A 315 8.08 -20.95 -17.85
N TYR A 316 8.45 -21.49 -16.69
CA TYR A 316 9.50 -20.93 -15.83
C TYR A 316 10.80 -21.70 -16.05
N CYS A 317 11.87 -20.97 -16.31
CA CYS A 317 13.20 -21.49 -16.55
C CYS A 317 14.16 -20.93 -15.51
N LYS A 318 15.09 -21.75 -15.03
CA LYS A 318 16.16 -21.31 -14.13
C LYS A 318 17.41 -20.98 -14.94
N ILE A 319 18.06 -19.86 -14.61
CA ILE A 319 19.32 -19.40 -15.23
C ILE A 319 20.40 -19.15 -14.20
#